data_AF-A0A3N1P5Z5-F1
#
_entry.id   AF-A0A3N1P5Z5-F1
#
_cell.length_a   1.000
_cell.length_b   1.000
_cell.length_c   1.000
_cell.angle_alpha   90.00
_cell.angle_beta   90.00
_cell.angle_gamma   90.00
#
_symmetry.space_group_name_H-M   'P 1'
#
loop_
_entity.id
_entity.type
_entity.pdbx_description
1 polymer ?
#
loop_
_entity_poly.entity_id
_entity_poly.type
_entity_poly.pdbx_seq_one_letter_code
_entity_poly.pdbx_strand_id
1 'polypeptide(L)' 'MAHLIFDEDEAQQLRDSAREHAAAGEGMLAYALAQLAAEGIDLSKATPYADIQARYGLGDQDAARTPGAA' A
#
# COMPACT_ATOMS: atom_id res chain seq x y z
N MET A 1 -0.81 3.31 -19.31
CA MET A 1 -1.30 2.24 -18.41
C MET A 1 -1.53 2.86 -17.04
N ALA A 2 -2.42 2.29 -16.21
CA ALA A 2 -2.87 2.96 -14.99
C ALA A 2 -1.78 2.97 -13.91
N HIS A 3 -1.42 4.17 -13.44
CA HIS A 3 -0.59 4.39 -12.27
C HIS A 3 -1.46 4.97 -11.16
N LEU A 4 -1.32 4.45 -9.95
CA LEU A 4 -1.84 5.10 -8.76
C LEU A 4 -0.76 6.06 -8.25
N ILE A 5 -1.04 7.36 -8.37
CA ILE A 5 -0.16 8.42 -7.90
C ILE A 5 -0.80 8.98 -6.63
N PHE A 6 -0.02 9.04 -5.57
CA PHE A 6 -0.40 9.68 -4.31
C PHE A 6 -0.35 11.19 -4.47
N ASP A 7 -1.29 11.89 -3.85
CA ASP A 7 -1.19 13.34 -3.75
C ASP A 7 -0.03 13.76 -2.82
N GLU A 8 0.21 15.07 -2.71
CA GLU A 8 1.34 15.58 -1.94
C GLU A 8 1.24 15.24 -0.45
N ASP A 9 0.03 15.26 0.11
CA ASP A 9 -0.23 14.98 1.53
C ASP A 9 -0.08 13.48 1.82
N GLU A 10 -0.65 12.62 0.96
CA GLU A 10 -0.51 11.17 1.02
C GLU A 10 0.95 10.73 0.86
N ALA A 11 1.67 11.31 -0.11
CA ALA A 11 3.08 11.04 -0.31
C ALA A 11 3.92 11.50 0.88
N GLN A 12 3.55 12.62 1.52
CA GLN A 12 4.23 13.09 2.73
C GLN A 12 3.99 12.14 3.91
N GLN A 13 2.76 11.67 4.11
CA GLN A 13 2.45 10.66 5.13
C GLN A 13 3.25 9.38 4.92
N LEU A 14 3.35 8.89 3.68
CA LEU A 14 4.16 7.70 3.36
C LEU A 14 5.65 7.91 3.69
N ARG A 15 6.21 9.10 3.44
CA ARG A 15 7.60 9.44 3.80
C ARG A 15 7.79 9.49 5.30
N ASP A 16 6.83 10.02 6.05
CA ASP A 16 6.92 10.09 7.50
C ASP A 16 6.81 8.70 8.13
N SER A 17 5.89 7.86 7.68
CA SER A 17 5.86 6.44 8.07
C SER A 17 7.15 5.72 7.69
N ALA A 18 7.72 5.99 6.51
CA ALA A 18 9.02 5.42 6.13
C ALA A 18 10.13 5.79 7.12
N ARG A 19 10.17 7.03 7.60
CA ARG A 19 11.16 7.48 8.61
C ARG A 19 10.95 6.80 9.95
N GLU A 20 9.70 6.65 10.39
CA GLU A 20 9.36 5.95 11.63
C GLU A 20 9.80 4.49 11.59
N HIS A 21 9.47 3.77 10.51
CA HIS A 21 9.88 2.37 10.32
C HIS A 21 11.39 2.21 10.18
N ALA A 22 12.09 3.16 9.54
CA ALA A 22 13.55 3.15 9.48
C ALA A 22 14.16 3.26 10.88
N ALA A 23 13.62 4.15 11.73
CA ALA A 23 14.07 4.30 13.12
C ALA A 23 13.76 3.07 13.98
N ALA A 24 12.71 2.32 13.66
CA ALA A 24 12.36 1.06 14.31
C ALA A 24 13.23 -0.14 13.85
N GLY A 25 14.14 0.05 12.88
CA GLY A 25 14.98 -1.00 12.32
C GLY A 25 14.33 -1.80 11.19
N GLU A 26 13.15 -1.38 10.72
CA GLU A 26 12.38 -2.02 9.66
C GLU A 26 12.77 -1.46 8.28
N GLY A 27 14.06 -1.53 7.94
CA GLY A 27 14.64 -0.85 6.78
C GLY A 27 14.02 -1.25 5.42
N MET A 28 13.59 -2.50 5.25
CA MET A 28 12.90 -2.95 4.04
C MET A 28 11.53 -2.29 3.85
N LEU A 29 10.77 -2.18 4.94
CA LEU A 29 9.46 -1.52 4.89
C LEU A 29 9.62 -0.02 4.66
N ALA A 30 10.56 0.61 5.36
CA ALA A 30 10.91 2.01 5.14
C ALA A 30 11.29 2.31 3.69
N TYR A 31 12.14 1.47 3.07
CA TYR A 31 12.50 1.61 1.67
C TYR A 31 11.29 1.51 0.75
N ALA A 32 10.42 0.50 0.96
CA ALA A 32 9.24 0.31 0.14
C ALA A 32 8.28 1.51 0.23
N LEU A 33 8.02 2.02 1.44
CA LEU A 33 7.17 3.19 1.66
C LEU A 33 7.74 4.45 1.01
N ALA A 34 9.04 4.68 1.12
CA ALA A 34 9.70 5.81 0.46
C ALA A 34 9.62 5.71 -1.07
N GLN A 35 9.76 4.51 -1.63
CA GLN A 35 9.64 4.27 -3.07
C GLN A 35 8.21 4.51 -3.57
N LEU A 36 7.22 4.04 -2.83
CA LEU A 36 5.80 4.27 -3.14
C LEU A 36 5.47 5.77 -3.13
N ALA A 37 6.01 6.52 -2.17
CA ALA A 37 5.83 7.97 -2.09
C ALA A 37 6.52 8.76 -3.21
N ALA A 38 7.50 8.17 -3.90
CA ALA A 38 8.27 8.80 -4.97
C ALA A 38 7.72 8.45 -6.36
N GLU A 39 7.34 7.18 -6.56
CA GLU A 39 7.02 6.64 -7.89
C GLU A 39 5.56 6.23 -8.06
N GLY A 40 4.81 6.13 -6.95
CA GLY A 40 3.46 5.58 -6.95
C GLY A 40 3.45 4.07 -7.22
N ILE A 41 2.29 3.55 -7.62
CA ILE A 41 2.09 2.12 -7.93
C ILE A 41 1.77 1.96 -9.41
N ASP A 42 2.59 1.17 -10.09
CA ASP A 42 2.33 0.70 -11.45
C ASP A 42 1.34 -0.48 -11.41
N LEU A 43 0.07 -0.22 -11.75
CA LEU A 43 -0.98 -1.23 -11.71
C LEU A 43 -0.83 -2.31 -12.78
N SER A 44 0.03 -2.10 -13.79
CA SER A 44 0.32 -3.14 -14.78
C SER A 44 1.21 -4.27 -14.23
N LYS A 45 1.92 -4.00 -13.14
CA LYS A 45 2.79 -4.95 -12.44
C LYS A 45 2.18 -5.46 -11.13
N ALA A 46 1.08 -4.85 -10.69
CA ALA A 46 0.39 -5.25 -9.48
C ALA A 46 -0.34 -6.59 -9.72
N THR A 47 -0.17 -7.52 -8.80
CA THR A 47 -0.98 -8.74 -8.79
C THR A 47 -2.42 -8.39 -8.43
N PRO A 48 -3.42 -8.84 -9.21
CA PRO A 48 -4.83 -8.66 -8.86
C PRO A 48 -5.12 -9.19 -7.45
N TYR A 49 -5.94 -8.46 -6.69
CA TYR A 49 -6.25 -8.84 -5.32
C TYR A 49 -6.92 -10.22 -5.22
N ALA A 50 -7.78 -10.58 -6.18
CA ALA A 50 -8.40 -11.91 -6.24
C ALA A 50 -7.37 -13.05 -6.29
N ASP A 51 -6.24 -12.85 -6.98
CA ASP A 51 -5.17 -13.84 -7.05
C ASP A 51 -4.42 -13.95 -5.71
N ILE A 52 -4.25 -12.82 -5.01
CA ILE A 52 -3.70 -12.80 -3.65
C ILE A 52 -4.64 -13.53 -2.68
N GLN A 53 -5.96 -13.29 -2.77
CA GLN A 53 -6.94 -13.97 -1.94
C GLN A 53 -6.88 -15.48 -2.12
N ALA A 54 -6.90 -15.95 -3.37
CA ALA A 54 -6.79 -17.36 -3.69
C ALA A 54 -5.47 -17.98 -3.19
N ARG A 55 -4.35 -17.27 -3.33
CA ARG A 55 -3.02 -17.76 -2.92
C ARG A 55 -2.86 -17.93 -1.42
N TYR A 56 -3.44 -17.02 -0.64
CA TYR A 56 -3.26 -17.00 0.83
C TYR A 56 -4.50 -17.48 1.61
N GLY A 57 -5.55 -17.92 0.91
CA GLY A 57 -6.81 -18.33 1.54
C GLY A 57 -7.50 -17.18 2.28
N LEU A 58 -7.29 -15.94 1.83
CA LEU A 58 -7.95 -14.77 2.43
C LEU A 58 -9.41 -14.76 1.96
N GLY A 59 -10.33 -14.77 2.92
CA GLY A 59 -11.76 -14.58 2.63
C GLY A 59 -12.05 -13.16 2.14
N ASP A 60 -13.29 -12.91 1.74
CA ASP A 60 -13.72 -11.61 1.25
C ASP A 60 -13.95 -10.61 2.41
N GLN A 61 -12.86 -10.17 3.03
CA GLN A 61 -12.90 -9.27 4.19
C GLN A 61 -13.34 -7.84 3.80
N ASP A 62 -13.15 -7.44 2.54
CA ASP A 62 -13.64 -6.15 2.04
C ASP A 62 -15.16 -6.18 1.80
N ALA A 63 -15.75 -7.32 1.41
CA ALA A 63 -17.21 -7.46 1.39
C ALA A 63 -17.85 -7.33 2.79
N ALA A 64 -17.11 -7.64 3.86
CA ALA A 64 -17.56 -7.41 5.24
C ALA A 64 -17.46 -5.93 5.67
N ARG A 65 -16.69 -5.12 4.95
CA ARG A 65 -16.51 -3.69 5.20
C ARG A 65 -17.55 -2.89 4.41
N THR A 66 -18.82 -3.06 4.79
CA THR A 66 -19.91 -2.24 4.27
C THR A 66 -19.57 -0.75 4.44
N PRO A 67 -19.70 0.12 3.41
CA PRO A 67 -19.54 1.55 3.60
C PRO A 67 -20.64 2.03 4.56
N GLY A 68 -20.25 2.44 5.77
CA GLY A 68 -21.18 3.01 6.76
C GLY A 68 -21.14 2.46 8.19
N ALA A 69 -20.20 1.59 8.56
CA ALA A 69 -20.00 1.25 9.98
C ALA A 69 -18.96 2.20 10.61
N ALA A 70 -19.46 3.31 11.19
CA ALA A 70 -18.76 4.15 12.15
C ALA A 70 -19.03 3.66 13.58
#